data_AF-W2PWL4-F1
#
_entry.id   AF-W2PWL4-F1
#
_cell.length_a   1.000
_cell.length_b   1.000
_cell.length_c   1.000
_cell.angle_alpha   90.00
_cell.angle_beta   90.00
_cell.angle_gamma   90.00
#
_symmetry.space_group_name_H-M   'P 1'
#
loop_
_entity.id
_entity.type
_entity.pdbx_description
1 polymer ?
#
loop_
_entity_poly.entity_id
_entity_poly.type
_entity_poly.pdbx_seq_one_letter_code
_entity_poly.pdbx_strand_id
1 'polypeptide(L)'
;MGNEPSKQHRRKSRSTTETGPRPIPGRSTELTQMIPDQFTSLPQVTQALRSSGLESCNLIIGIDCTKSNEWSGKRTFSGRSLHDIDDPSTYNPYEDVIETVGRTLRDFDEDNIIPVYGFGDELTCDRAVFTFAGQGQAGFPLENIRSRYREVVRNVVMAGPTSFAPIINEAVNIVNRTGDYHILVIIADGQVTRSVDIPPHAVSKNEKETIDAITYASNFPLSIVMVGVGDGPWESMIYFDNYLVHRKFDNFQFVEYHKITSRFSDPQMKETQFALQALMEIPDQYRTIKAMNYLGRRSNRVQPDLPRVDVFPPPQPIENVHHSHNYGVFQPQSQQAQAGNSTTTTMQCGQTTSPSAPLFGSDESTRPTLQHRTSVAEEELARLQDSLLCSICEERMKNTVFQCGHETCQKCSEFLSHCPLCRQQIQVRIKRFG
;
A
#
# COMPACT_ATOMS: atom_id res chain seq x y z
N MET A 1 63.92 -15.24 -39.63
CA MET A 1 63.49 -13.91 -40.10
C MET A 1 62.32 -14.10 -41.02
N GLY A 2 61.12 -13.68 -40.62
CA GLY A 2 59.89 -13.91 -41.38
C GLY A 2 58.73 -13.07 -40.86
N ASN A 3 58.34 -12.12 -41.70
CA ASN A 3 57.02 -11.51 -41.96
C ASN A 3 56.29 -10.67 -40.89
N GLU A 4 56.23 -9.37 -41.21
CA GLU A 4 55.23 -8.31 -40.94
C GLU A 4 53.76 -8.74 -41.24
N PRO A 5 52.66 -8.04 -40.80
CA PRO A 5 52.49 -6.57 -40.99
C PRO A 5 51.54 -5.75 -40.07
N SER A 6 51.61 -4.42 -40.29
CA SER A 6 50.53 -3.41 -40.34
C SER A 6 49.81 -2.86 -39.09
N LYS A 7 49.92 -1.52 -39.02
CA LYS A 7 49.20 -0.45 -38.29
C LYS A 7 47.71 -0.68 -37.96
N GLN A 8 47.25 -0.21 -36.80
CA GLN A 8 45.98 0.54 -36.67
C GLN A 8 45.82 1.35 -35.37
N HIS A 9 45.03 2.41 -35.49
CA HIS A 9 44.83 3.56 -34.60
C HIS A 9 44.46 3.27 -33.13
N ARG A 10 45.10 4.00 -32.22
CA ARG A 10 44.75 4.08 -30.79
C ARG A 10 43.59 5.08 -30.59
N ARG A 11 42.35 4.59 -30.59
CA ARG A 11 41.15 5.35 -30.17
C ARG A 11 41.14 5.47 -28.64
N LYS A 12 41.18 6.70 -28.12
CA LYS A 12 40.84 7.01 -26.72
C LYS A 12 39.34 6.79 -26.53
N SER A 13 38.92 5.81 -25.74
CA SER A 13 37.56 5.74 -25.23
C SER A 13 37.43 6.69 -24.04
N ARG A 14 36.47 7.60 -24.17
CA ARG A 14 36.07 8.60 -23.19
C ARG A 14 35.27 7.87 -22.11
N SER A 15 35.71 7.96 -20.85
CA SER A 15 34.97 7.48 -19.70
C SER A 15 33.60 8.16 -19.65
N THR A 16 32.54 7.37 -19.80
CA THR A 16 31.18 7.75 -19.45
C THR A 16 31.05 7.63 -17.94
N THR A 17 30.84 8.76 -17.28
CA THR A 17 30.48 8.87 -15.87
C THR A 17 29.09 8.27 -15.66
N GLU A 18 29.02 7.10 -15.04
CA GLU A 18 27.77 6.57 -14.49
C GLU A 18 27.33 7.44 -13.31
N THR A 19 26.30 8.24 -13.54
CA THR A 19 25.54 8.94 -12.49
C THR A 19 24.52 7.97 -11.91
N GLY A 20 24.99 7.06 -11.06
CA GLY A 20 24.17 6.21 -10.20
C GLY A 20 24.80 6.14 -8.81
N PRO A 21 24.02 5.91 -7.73
CA PRO A 21 24.59 5.72 -6.40
C PRO A 21 25.59 4.56 -6.42
N ARG A 22 26.83 4.80 -5.98
CA ARG A 22 27.86 3.75 -5.96
C ARG A 22 27.45 2.64 -4.99
N PRO A 23 27.64 1.36 -5.34
CA PRO A 23 27.45 0.25 -4.42
C PRO A 23 28.31 0.46 -3.15
N ILE A 24 27.69 0.32 -1.97
CA ILE A 24 28.41 0.33 -0.69
C ILE A 24 29.28 -0.94 -0.66
N PRO A 25 30.63 -0.83 -0.54
CA PRO A 25 31.50 -2.00 -0.56
C PRO A 25 31.18 -2.95 0.60
N GLY A 26 30.85 -4.21 0.28
CA GLY A 26 30.64 -5.28 1.27
C GLY A 26 29.19 -5.77 1.45
N ARG A 27 28.21 -5.25 0.69
CA ARG A 27 26.83 -5.77 0.69
C ARG A 27 26.66 -6.73 -0.48
N SER A 28 26.33 -8.01 -0.23
CA SER A 28 25.86 -8.88 -1.32
C SER A 28 24.49 -8.37 -1.78
N THR A 29 24.36 -8.13 -3.09
CA THR A 29 23.10 -7.69 -3.70
C THR A 29 22.04 -8.80 -3.68
N GLU A 30 22.43 -10.05 -3.42
CA GLU A 30 21.55 -11.22 -3.42
C GLU A 30 20.46 -11.15 -2.34
N LEU A 31 20.76 -10.63 -1.13
CA LEU A 31 19.78 -10.59 -0.04
C LEU A 31 18.69 -9.54 -0.24
N THR A 32 18.93 -8.57 -1.12
CA THR A 32 18.00 -7.48 -1.45
C THR A 32 17.31 -7.69 -2.79
N GLN A 33 17.54 -8.83 -3.45
CA GLN A 33 16.82 -9.19 -4.65
C GLN A 33 15.42 -9.69 -4.28
N MET A 34 14.45 -9.36 -5.13
CA MET A 34 13.10 -9.91 -5.12
C MET A 34 13.16 -11.42 -5.02
N ILE A 35 12.42 -11.98 -4.05
CA ILE A 35 12.25 -13.42 -3.92
C ILE A 35 11.22 -13.87 -4.98
N PRO A 36 11.56 -14.79 -5.89
CA PRO A 36 10.61 -15.24 -6.90
C PRO A 36 9.56 -16.18 -6.31
N ASP A 37 8.37 -16.18 -6.92
CA ASP A 37 7.33 -17.19 -6.64
C ASP A 37 7.85 -18.61 -6.92
N GLN A 38 7.81 -19.47 -5.90
CA GLN A 38 8.40 -20.81 -5.95
C GLN A 38 7.40 -21.95 -5.64
N PHE A 39 6.23 -21.65 -5.08
CA PHE A 39 5.27 -22.66 -4.60
C PHE A 39 4.00 -22.68 -5.45
N THR A 40 3.43 -23.87 -5.64
CA THR A 40 2.17 -24.07 -6.39
C THR A 40 1.03 -24.63 -5.52
N SER A 41 1.29 -24.91 -4.24
CA SER A 41 0.28 -25.41 -3.31
C SER A 41 0.61 -25.08 -1.86
N LEU A 42 -0.41 -24.94 -1.02
CA LEU A 42 -0.23 -24.66 0.41
C LEU A 42 0.60 -25.73 1.15
N PRO A 43 0.43 -27.05 0.91
CA PRO A 43 1.28 -28.06 1.53
C PRO A 43 2.78 -27.89 1.22
N GLN A 44 3.14 -27.41 0.02
CA GLN A 44 4.54 -27.12 -0.29
C GLN A 44 5.08 -25.98 0.55
N VAL A 45 4.30 -24.91 0.75
CA VAL A 45 4.68 -23.78 1.62
C VAL A 45 4.83 -24.25 3.06
N THR A 46 3.83 -24.95 3.61
CA THR A 46 3.89 -25.51 4.98
C THR A 46 5.10 -26.42 5.16
N GLN A 47 5.39 -27.28 4.17
CA GLN A 47 6.57 -28.14 4.20
C GLN A 47 7.87 -27.33 4.12
N ALA A 48 7.92 -26.27 3.33
CA ALA A 48 9.08 -25.38 3.23
C ALA A 48 9.31 -24.58 4.53
N LEU A 49 8.25 -24.13 5.20
CA LEU A 49 8.33 -23.52 6.53
C LEU A 49 8.94 -24.49 7.55
N ARG A 50 8.39 -25.71 7.63
CA ARG A 50 8.92 -26.77 8.51
C ARG A 50 10.37 -27.14 8.18
N SER A 51 10.70 -27.27 6.89
CA SER A 51 12.06 -27.61 6.44
C SER A 51 13.06 -26.47 6.66
N SER A 52 12.59 -25.22 6.69
CA SER A 52 13.38 -24.06 7.10
C SER A 52 13.55 -24.00 8.63
N GLY A 53 12.96 -24.96 9.35
CA GLY A 53 12.98 -25.09 10.80
C GLY A 53 12.09 -24.08 11.51
N LEU A 54 11.00 -23.63 10.87
CA LEU A 54 10.02 -22.79 11.56
C LEU A 54 9.29 -23.67 12.58
N GLU A 55 9.61 -23.42 13.86
CA GLU A 55 9.00 -24.12 14.99
C GLU A 55 7.82 -23.32 15.54
N SER A 56 7.99 -22.00 15.69
CA SER A 56 6.91 -21.06 16.00
C SER A 56 7.08 -19.71 15.27
N CYS A 57 5.96 -19.05 15.03
CA CYS A 57 5.85 -17.65 14.62
C CYS A 57 4.74 -16.99 15.44
N ASN A 58 4.75 -15.66 15.53
CA ASN A 58 3.65 -14.90 16.12
C ASN A 58 3.00 -14.02 15.05
N LEU A 59 1.70 -13.82 15.12
CA LEU A 59 0.97 -12.94 14.20
C LEU A 59 0.71 -11.57 14.81
N ILE A 60 0.78 -10.53 13.98
CA ILE A 60 0.28 -9.18 14.29
C ILE A 60 -0.63 -8.76 13.13
N ILE A 61 -1.79 -8.17 13.43
CA ILE A 61 -2.72 -7.70 12.40
C ILE A 61 -2.85 -6.17 12.45
N GLY A 62 -2.61 -5.53 11.32
CA GLY A 62 -2.87 -4.11 11.08
C GLY A 62 -4.05 -3.92 10.12
N ILE A 63 -5.06 -3.18 10.55
CA ILE A 63 -6.28 -2.92 9.79
C ILE A 63 -6.33 -1.45 9.38
N ASP A 64 -6.28 -1.20 8.08
CA ASP A 64 -6.54 0.14 7.54
C ASP A 64 -7.98 0.55 7.85
N CYS A 65 -8.15 1.71 8.46
CA CYS A 65 -9.42 2.33 8.83
C CYS A 65 -9.60 3.71 8.18
N THR A 66 -8.92 3.94 7.05
CA THR A 66 -9.02 5.18 6.27
C THR A 66 -10.31 5.25 5.48
N LYS A 67 -10.70 6.48 5.12
CA LYS A 67 -11.96 6.79 4.47
C LYS A 67 -12.08 6.21 3.06
N SER A 68 -10.97 5.88 2.41
CA SER A 68 -10.99 5.28 1.07
C SER A 68 -11.79 3.99 0.98
N ASN A 69 -11.86 3.26 2.09
CA ASN A 69 -12.66 2.04 2.20
C ASN A 69 -14.14 2.23 1.85
N GLU A 70 -14.69 3.45 1.99
CA GLU A 70 -16.08 3.76 1.62
C GLU A 70 -16.35 3.62 0.12
N TRP A 71 -15.34 3.82 -0.73
CA TRP A 71 -15.49 3.81 -2.19
C TRP A 71 -14.62 2.78 -2.92
N SER A 72 -13.59 2.23 -2.29
CA SER A 72 -12.68 1.25 -2.90
C SER A 72 -13.30 -0.13 -3.09
N GLY A 73 -14.54 -0.36 -2.66
CA GLY A 73 -15.34 -1.55 -2.97
C GLY A 73 -16.23 -1.42 -4.21
N LYS A 74 -16.06 -0.36 -5.03
CA LYS A 74 -16.95 -0.05 -6.15
C LYS A 74 -17.08 -1.20 -7.16
N ARG A 75 -15.97 -1.83 -7.56
CA ARG A 75 -15.97 -2.96 -8.49
C ARG A 75 -15.93 -4.30 -7.76
N THR A 76 -15.15 -4.38 -6.69
CA THR A 76 -14.80 -5.64 -6.01
C THR A 76 -15.77 -6.03 -4.90
N PHE A 77 -16.58 -5.09 -4.40
CA PHE A 77 -17.52 -5.34 -3.30
C PHE A 77 -18.90 -4.70 -3.52
N SER A 78 -19.35 -4.71 -4.79
CA SER A 78 -20.70 -4.29 -5.20
C SER A 78 -21.07 -2.86 -4.79
N GLY A 79 -20.11 -1.93 -4.79
CA GLY A 79 -20.38 -0.54 -4.43
C GLY A 79 -20.45 -0.28 -2.93
N ARG A 80 -20.22 -1.29 -2.09
CA ARG A 80 -20.28 -1.17 -0.63
C ARG A 80 -18.92 -0.78 -0.06
N SER A 81 -18.94 -0.25 1.15
CA SER A 81 -17.73 -0.07 1.95
C SER A 81 -17.06 -1.42 2.18
N LEU A 82 -15.73 -1.47 2.10
CA LEU A 82 -14.96 -2.68 2.38
C LEU A 82 -15.04 -3.11 3.85
N HIS A 83 -15.49 -2.21 4.73
CA HIS A 83 -15.79 -2.48 6.14
C HIS A 83 -17.28 -2.71 6.43
N ASP A 84 -18.14 -2.86 5.40
CA ASP A 84 -19.56 -3.15 5.62
C ASP A 84 -19.71 -4.46 6.43
N ILE A 85 -20.53 -4.38 7.48
CA ILE A 85 -20.80 -5.44 8.46
C ILE A 85 -22.28 -5.52 8.83
N ASP A 86 -23.17 -4.99 7.98
CA ASP A 86 -24.62 -5.00 8.24
C ASP A 86 -25.19 -6.42 8.24
N ASP A 87 -24.70 -7.29 7.34
CA ASP A 87 -25.11 -8.69 7.29
C ASP A 87 -24.16 -9.58 8.13
N PRO A 88 -24.62 -10.17 9.24
CA PRO A 88 -23.80 -11.02 10.11
C PRO A 88 -23.38 -12.35 9.48
N SER A 89 -24.09 -12.79 8.43
CA SER A 89 -23.80 -14.04 7.72
C SER A 89 -22.70 -13.91 6.67
N THR A 90 -22.38 -12.68 6.26
CA THR A 90 -21.35 -12.41 5.25
C THR A 90 -20.07 -11.89 5.87
N TYR A 91 -18.97 -12.20 5.18
CA TYR A 91 -17.63 -11.69 5.46
C TYR A 91 -17.35 -10.57 4.47
N ASN A 92 -16.88 -9.43 4.97
CA ASN A 92 -16.21 -8.46 4.12
C ASN A 92 -14.75 -8.90 3.84
N PRO A 93 -14.06 -8.25 2.87
CA PRO A 93 -12.70 -8.65 2.50
C PRO A 93 -11.70 -8.63 3.65
N TYR A 94 -11.85 -7.72 4.63
CA TYR A 94 -10.99 -7.71 5.82
C TYR A 94 -11.20 -8.95 6.68
N GLU A 95 -12.46 -9.29 6.99
CA GLU A 95 -12.79 -10.48 7.78
C GLU A 95 -12.28 -11.77 7.12
N ASP A 96 -12.43 -11.89 5.80
CA ASP A 96 -12.00 -13.07 5.06
C ASP A 96 -10.46 -13.25 5.04
N VAL A 97 -9.74 -12.14 4.89
CA VAL A 97 -8.27 -12.14 4.95
C VAL A 97 -7.77 -12.54 6.33
N ILE A 98 -8.33 -11.96 7.40
CA ILE A 98 -7.98 -12.29 8.79
C ILE A 98 -8.18 -13.78 9.05
N GLU A 99 -9.35 -14.32 8.70
CA GLU A 99 -9.68 -15.71 8.92
C GLU A 99 -8.77 -16.64 8.12
N THR A 100 -8.54 -16.35 6.83
CA THR A 100 -7.74 -17.21 5.95
C THR A 100 -6.28 -17.27 6.36
N VAL A 101 -5.64 -16.12 6.59
CA VAL A 101 -4.23 -16.08 7.01
C VAL A 101 -4.06 -16.69 8.39
N GLY A 102 -4.95 -16.34 9.34
CA GLY A 102 -4.93 -16.88 10.68
C GLY A 102 -5.06 -18.41 10.69
N ARG A 103 -6.02 -18.98 9.97
CA ARG A 103 -6.19 -20.44 9.89
C ARG A 103 -4.97 -21.14 9.30
N THR A 104 -4.36 -20.52 8.29
CA THR A 104 -3.21 -21.09 7.60
C THR A 104 -1.97 -21.14 8.49
N LEU A 105 -1.78 -20.12 9.33
CA LEU A 105 -0.61 -19.99 10.20
C LEU A 105 -0.85 -20.48 11.64
N ARG A 106 -2.08 -20.86 11.99
CA ARG A 106 -2.46 -21.37 13.31
C ARG A 106 -1.54 -22.48 13.83
N ASP A 107 -1.12 -23.40 12.97
CA ASP A 107 -0.23 -24.52 13.35
C ASP A 107 1.17 -24.07 13.79
N PHE A 108 1.56 -22.83 13.48
CA PHE A 108 2.85 -22.24 13.83
C PHE A 108 2.71 -21.13 14.89
N ASP A 109 1.49 -20.72 15.25
CA ASP A 109 1.24 -19.69 16.27
C ASP A 109 1.34 -20.28 17.67
N GLU A 110 2.28 -19.81 18.48
CA GLU A 110 2.68 -20.50 19.74
C GLU A 110 1.60 -20.40 20.83
N ASP A 111 0.96 -19.24 20.95
CA ASP A 111 -0.02 -18.93 21.99
C ASP A 111 -1.44 -18.69 21.47
N ASN A 112 -1.61 -18.56 20.15
CA ASN A 112 -2.87 -18.14 19.52
C ASN A 112 -3.37 -16.81 20.12
N ILE A 113 -2.48 -15.86 20.43
CA ILE A 113 -2.84 -14.52 20.91
C ILE A 113 -2.32 -13.48 19.94
N ILE A 114 -3.21 -12.98 19.10
CA ILE A 114 -2.86 -12.10 17.99
C ILE A 114 -3.16 -10.64 18.39
N PRO A 115 -2.14 -9.77 18.49
CA PRO A 115 -2.34 -8.34 18.65
C PRO A 115 -2.98 -7.76 17.37
N VAL A 116 -4.06 -7.00 17.54
CA VAL A 116 -4.79 -6.38 16.43
C VAL A 116 -4.84 -4.87 16.63
N TYR A 117 -4.46 -4.13 15.60
CA TYR A 117 -4.40 -2.68 15.59
C TYR A 117 -5.13 -2.10 14.38
N GLY A 118 -5.68 -0.90 14.55
CA GLY A 118 -6.21 -0.10 13.46
C GLY A 118 -5.42 1.20 13.28
N PHE A 119 -5.46 1.75 12.08
CA PHE A 119 -4.77 3.01 11.75
C PHE A 119 -5.52 3.78 10.66
N GLY A 120 -5.31 5.10 10.58
CA GLY A 120 -5.90 5.95 9.55
C GLY A 120 -7.31 6.47 9.84
N ASP A 121 -7.83 6.23 11.05
CA ASP A 121 -9.03 6.89 11.55
C ASP A 121 -8.75 8.36 11.95
N GLU A 122 -9.78 9.09 12.36
CA GLU A 122 -9.68 10.51 12.74
C GLU A 122 -8.70 10.77 13.88
N LEU A 123 -8.55 9.82 14.82
CA LEU A 123 -7.62 9.99 15.95
C LEU A 123 -6.18 9.66 15.58
N THR A 124 -5.96 8.62 14.77
CA THR A 124 -4.61 8.14 14.48
C THR A 124 -3.96 8.77 13.26
N CYS A 125 -4.76 9.13 12.24
CA CYS A 125 -4.30 9.66 10.95
C CYS A 125 -3.08 8.89 10.42
N ASP A 126 -2.00 9.60 10.06
CA ASP A 126 -0.74 9.04 9.54
C ASP A 126 0.35 8.83 10.60
N ARG A 127 0.03 8.92 11.90
CA ARG A 127 1.04 9.09 12.97
C ARG A 127 0.99 8.04 14.07
N ALA A 128 -0.15 7.42 14.27
CA ALA A 128 -0.41 6.55 15.41
C ALA A 128 -1.17 5.29 14.99
N VAL A 129 -1.41 4.41 15.95
CA VAL A 129 -2.33 3.28 15.81
C VAL A 129 -3.29 3.27 17.00
N PHE A 130 -4.41 2.57 16.90
CA PHE A 130 -5.22 2.20 18.05
C PHE A 130 -5.22 0.69 18.20
N THR A 131 -5.21 0.20 19.44
CA THR A 131 -5.33 -1.24 19.70
C THR A 131 -6.81 -1.65 19.70
N PHE A 132 -7.10 -2.87 19.27
CA PHE A 132 -8.42 -3.48 19.46
C PHE A 132 -8.53 -4.06 20.88
N ALA A 133 -7.43 -4.27 21.59
CA ALA A 133 -7.41 -4.86 22.92
C ALA A 133 -7.94 -3.92 24.00
N GLY A 134 -8.51 -4.50 25.07
CA GLY A 134 -8.82 -3.76 26.29
C GLY A 134 -7.56 -3.46 27.11
N GLN A 135 -7.70 -2.70 28.19
CA GLN A 135 -6.60 -2.42 29.12
C GLN A 135 -6.00 -3.73 29.67
N GLY A 136 -4.68 -3.90 29.50
CA GLY A 136 -3.94 -5.06 29.99
C GLY A 136 -4.08 -6.33 29.15
N GLN A 137 -4.75 -6.29 28.00
CA GLN A 137 -4.87 -7.42 27.09
C GLN A 137 -3.84 -7.31 25.94
N ALA A 138 -3.11 -8.40 25.67
CA ALA A 138 -2.06 -8.41 24.64
C ALA A 138 -2.60 -8.59 23.20
N GLY A 139 -3.72 -9.31 23.07
CA GLY A 139 -4.31 -9.68 21.78
C GLY A 139 -5.54 -10.56 21.94
N PHE A 140 -5.93 -11.25 20.88
CA PHE A 140 -7.11 -12.11 20.84
C PHE A 140 -6.80 -13.46 20.19
N PRO A 141 -7.42 -14.55 20.65
CA PRO A 141 -7.55 -15.77 19.86
C PRO A 141 -8.17 -15.49 18.51
N LEU A 142 -7.67 -16.17 17.47
CA LEU A 142 -8.14 -16.01 16.09
C LEU A 142 -9.68 -16.06 16.00
N GLU A 143 -10.29 -17.00 16.73
CA GLU A 143 -11.74 -17.25 16.75
C GLU A 143 -12.55 -16.04 17.23
N ASN A 144 -11.91 -15.15 18.00
CA ASN A 144 -12.55 -13.98 18.60
C ASN A 144 -12.28 -12.68 17.81
N ILE A 145 -11.31 -12.68 16.89
CA ILE A 145 -10.91 -11.45 16.18
C ILE A 145 -12.06 -10.91 15.34
N ARG A 146 -12.80 -11.76 14.63
CA ARG A 146 -13.93 -11.31 13.80
C ARG A 146 -14.99 -10.57 14.63
N SER A 147 -15.40 -11.15 15.75
CA SER A 147 -16.38 -10.54 16.65
C SER A 147 -15.90 -9.20 17.17
N ARG A 148 -14.62 -9.13 17.59
CA ARG A 148 -14.01 -7.89 18.06
C ARG A 148 -13.88 -6.85 16.96
N TYR A 149 -13.55 -7.27 15.75
CA TYR A 149 -13.45 -6.41 14.58
C TYR A 149 -14.78 -5.70 14.31
N ARG A 150 -15.88 -6.46 14.29
CA ARG A 150 -17.23 -5.91 14.06
C ARG A 150 -17.70 -5.00 15.19
N GLU A 151 -17.21 -5.19 16.42
CA GLU A 151 -17.50 -4.28 17.54
C GLU A 151 -16.78 -2.95 17.38
N VAL A 152 -15.49 -2.98 17.07
CA VAL A 152 -14.63 -1.79 17.03
C VAL A 152 -14.90 -0.95 15.79
N VAL A 153 -14.99 -1.57 14.60
CA VAL A 153 -15.13 -0.85 13.33
C VAL A 153 -16.43 -0.06 13.21
N ARG A 154 -17.50 -0.45 13.93
CA ARG A 154 -18.74 0.36 14.02
C ARG A 154 -18.53 1.74 14.62
N ASN A 155 -17.51 1.89 15.47
CA ASN A 155 -17.22 3.12 16.20
C ASN A 155 -16.06 3.92 15.57
N VAL A 156 -15.47 3.41 14.49
CA VAL A 156 -14.37 4.08 13.78
C VAL A 156 -14.92 5.24 12.97
N VAL A 157 -14.33 6.43 13.16
CA VAL A 157 -14.54 7.58 12.26
C VAL A 157 -13.43 7.56 11.23
N MET A 158 -13.73 7.05 10.04
CA MET A 158 -12.71 6.87 8.99
C MET A 158 -12.18 8.20 8.46
N ALA A 159 -10.86 8.31 8.33
CA ALA A 159 -10.20 9.55 7.91
C ALA A 159 -8.99 9.27 6.99
N GLY A 160 -7.83 9.81 7.34
CA GLY A 160 -6.58 9.70 6.60
C GLY A 160 -5.57 10.73 7.12
N PRO A 161 -4.41 10.90 6.48
CA PRO A 161 -3.95 10.16 5.30
C PRO A 161 -3.47 8.74 5.63
N THR A 162 -3.38 7.89 4.61
CA THR A 162 -2.89 6.50 4.72
C THR A 162 -1.37 6.47 4.81
N SER A 163 -0.84 5.86 5.87
CA SER A 163 0.58 5.55 6.08
C SER A 163 0.72 4.24 6.82
N PHE A 164 1.61 3.36 6.38
CA PHE A 164 1.89 2.11 7.10
C PHE A 164 3.02 2.25 8.12
N ALA A 165 3.70 3.40 8.14
CA ALA A 165 4.81 3.63 9.07
C ALA A 165 4.40 3.41 10.55
N PRO A 166 3.25 3.91 11.05
CA PRO A 166 2.88 3.71 12.45
C PRO A 166 2.72 2.23 12.82
N ILE A 167 2.03 1.45 11.99
CA ILE A 167 1.77 0.03 12.27
C ILE A 167 3.02 -0.84 12.12
N ILE A 168 3.88 -0.55 11.13
CA ILE A 168 5.16 -1.24 10.98
C ILE A 168 6.07 -0.95 12.18
N ASN A 169 6.11 0.31 12.63
CA ASN A 169 6.89 0.71 13.81
C ASN A 169 6.37 0.06 15.09
N GLU A 170 5.05 -0.07 15.28
CA GLU A 170 4.52 -0.80 16.44
C GLU A 170 4.84 -2.29 16.38
N ALA A 171 4.79 -2.91 15.20
CA ALA A 171 5.23 -4.28 15.04
C ALA A 171 6.72 -4.45 15.40
N VAL A 172 7.57 -3.50 15.02
CA VAL A 172 8.98 -3.47 15.47
C VAL A 172 9.08 -3.36 16.99
N ASN A 173 8.26 -2.53 17.65
CA ASN A 173 8.23 -2.42 19.10
C ASN A 173 7.79 -3.74 19.78
N ILE A 174 6.80 -4.43 19.22
CA ILE A 174 6.38 -5.77 19.68
C ILE A 174 7.53 -6.76 19.55
N VAL A 175 8.12 -6.87 18.35
CA VAL A 175 9.23 -7.80 18.06
C VAL A 175 10.45 -7.51 18.92
N ASN A 176 10.76 -6.24 19.20
CA ASN A 176 11.86 -5.90 20.08
C ASN A 176 11.59 -6.28 21.55
N ARG A 177 10.33 -6.22 22.01
CA ARG A 177 9.93 -6.61 23.37
C ARG A 177 9.97 -8.13 23.56
N THR A 178 9.44 -8.88 22.60
CA THR A 178 9.35 -10.35 22.66
C THR A 178 10.67 -11.02 22.30
N GLY A 179 11.35 -10.51 21.26
CA GLY A 179 12.55 -11.11 20.68
C GLY A 179 12.27 -12.28 19.74
N ASP A 180 10.99 -12.58 19.50
CA ASP A 180 10.55 -13.72 18.69
C ASP A 180 10.27 -13.33 17.25
N TYR A 181 10.18 -14.32 16.37
CA TYR A 181 9.80 -14.10 14.98
C TYR A 181 8.32 -13.72 14.89
N HIS A 182 8.02 -12.64 14.17
CA HIS A 182 6.65 -12.21 13.92
C HIS A 182 6.40 -12.02 12.42
N ILE A 183 5.14 -12.25 12.03
CA ILE A 183 4.60 -11.88 10.74
C ILE A 183 3.55 -10.79 10.98
N LEU A 184 3.82 -9.58 10.49
CA LEU A 184 2.84 -8.51 10.44
C LEU A 184 1.99 -8.64 9.17
N VAL A 185 0.69 -8.81 9.33
CA VAL A 185 -0.30 -8.80 8.25
C VAL A 185 -0.98 -7.44 8.22
N ILE A 186 -0.70 -6.63 7.20
CA ILE A 186 -1.36 -5.34 6.97
C ILE A 186 -2.47 -5.57 5.95
N ILE A 187 -3.71 -5.23 6.27
CA ILE A 187 -4.84 -5.30 5.35
C ILE A 187 -5.23 -3.86 5.03
N ALA A 188 -5.18 -3.48 3.75
CA ALA A 188 -5.51 -2.12 3.34
C ALA A 188 -6.11 -2.06 1.93
N ASP A 189 -6.84 -0.98 1.63
CA ASP A 189 -7.64 -0.86 0.42
C ASP A 189 -6.95 -0.20 -0.78
N GLY A 190 -5.76 0.34 -0.58
CA GLY A 190 -5.07 1.07 -1.63
C GLY A 190 -3.75 1.70 -1.19
N GLN A 191 -3.29 2.67 -1.99
CA GLN A 191 -1.96 3.25 -1.84
C GLN A 191 -1.84 4.17 -0.62
N VAL A 192 -0.65 4.14 -0.04
CA VAL A 192 -0.14 5.18 0.86
C VAL A 192 -0.37 6.56 0.23
N THR A 193 -0.87 7.52 1.02
CA THR A 193 -1.36 8.79 0.46
C THR A 193 -0.26 9.53 -0.30
N ARG A 194 -0.59 9.92 -1.55
CA ARG A 194 0.16 10.89 -2.35
C ARG A 194 -0.59 12.21 -2.40
N SER A 195 0.11 13.32 -2.21
CA SER A 195 -0.44 14.61 -2.61
C SER A 195 -0.47 14.70 -4.13
N VAL A 196 -1.55 15.28 -4.67
CA VAL A 196 -1.74 15.51 -6.11
C VAL A 196 -0.67 16.42 -6.72
N ASP A 197 0.03 17.20 -5.89
CA ASP A 197 1.09 18.10 -6.31
C ASP A 197 2.45 17.39 -6.47
N ILE A 198 2.54 16.11 -6.08
CA ILE A 198 3.78 15.35 -6.13
C ILE A 198 3.92 14.70 -7.51
N PRO A 199 4.94 15.09 -8.32
CA PRO A 199 5.14 14.52 -9.65
C PRO A 199 5.16 13.00 -9.61
N PRO A 200 4.65 12.28 -10.64
CA PRO A 200 4.53 10.82 -10.62
C PRO A 200 5.80 10.05 -10.24
N HIS A 201 6.97 10.65 -10.42
CA HIS A 201 8.29 10.06 -10.15
C HIS A 201 8.85 10.39 -8.76
N ALA A 202 8.23 11.34 -8.04
CA ALA A 202 8.65 11.76 -6.71
C ALA A 202 7.91 10.95 -5.65
N VAL A 203 8.58 10.62 -4.55
CA VAL A 203 8.02 9.86 -3.42
C VAL A 203 7.31 10.83 -2.46
N SER A 204 6.08 10.52 -2.04
CA SER A 204 5.35 11.33 -1.07
C SER A 204 5.95 11.26 0.32
N LYS A 205 5.53 12.17 1.21
CA LYS A 205 5.90 12.10 2.63
C LYS A 205 5.52 10.73 3.22
N ASN A 206 4.27 10.31 3.05
CA ASN A 206 3.76 9.06 3.61
C ASN A 206 4.42 7.83 2.94
N GLU A 207 4.68 7.88 1.63
CA GLU A 207 5.42 6.81 0.92
C GLU A 207 6.83 6.70 1.45
N LYS A 208 7.53 7.82 1.65
CA LYS A 208 8.88 7.84 2.21
C LYS A 208 8.91 7.29 3.63
N GLU A 209 8.01 7.75 4.50
CA GLU A 209 7.92 7.27 5.89
C GLU A 209 7.63 5.76 5.94
N THR A 210 6.79 5.26 5.03
CA THR A 210 6.52 3.82 4.90
C THR A 210 7.77 3.06 4.43
N ILE A 211 8.48 3.55 3.41
CA ILE A 211 9.74 2.95 2.93
C ILE A 211 10.79 2.92 4.05
N ASP A 212 10.92 4.02 4.79
CA ASP A 212 11.87 4.15 5.91
C ASP A 212 11.52 3.14 7.02
N ALA A 213 10.22 2.97 7.34
CA ALA A 213 9.75 1.99 8.31
C ALA A 213 10.00 0.53 7.87
N ILE A 214 9.72 0.17 6.60
CA ILE A 214 10.02 -1.17 6.05
C ILE A 214 11.53 -1.44 6.12
N THR A 215 12.33 -0.46 5.71
CA THR A 215 13.80 -0.53 5.75
C THR A 215 14.30 -0.72 7.19
N TYR A 216 13.75 0.01 8.15
CA TYR A 216 14.11 -0.12 9.56
C TYR A 216 13.68 -1.49 10.14
N ALA A 217 12.49 -1.97 9.79
CA ALA A 217 11.97 -3.27 10.20
C ALA A 217 12.86 -4.45 9.78
N SER A 218 13.61 -4.33 8.68
CA SER A 218 14.59 -5.34 8.24
C SER A 218 15.78 -5.56 9.21
N ASN A 219 15.87 -4.78 10.29
CA ASN A 219 16.80 -5.00 11.40
C ASN A 219 16.29 -6.01 12.45
N PHE A 220 15.06 -6.50 12.31
CA PHE A 220 14.36 -7.31 13.29
C PHE A 220 13.90 -8.64 12.65
N PRO A 221 13.61 -9.69 13.45
CA PRO A 221 12.98 -10.90 12.95
C PRO A 221 11.49 -10.67 12.63
N LEU A 222 11.23 -9.81 11.64
CA LEU A 222 9.91 -9.37 11.24
C LEU A 222 9.72 -9.52 9.72
N SER A 223 8.72 -10.31 9.35
CA SER A 223 8.18 -10.38 7.99
C SER A 223 6.92 -9.53 7.89
N ILE A 224 6.71 -8.85 6.77
CA ILE A 224 5.53 -8.02 6.52
C ILE A 224 4.80 -8.57 5.30
N VAL A 225 3.51 -8.88 5.46
CA VAL A 225 2.61 -9.25 4.37
C VAL A 225 1.54 -8.18 4.25
N MET A 226 1.57 -7.40 3.18
CA MET A 226 0.54 -6.42 2.88
C MET A 226 -0.47 -7.03 1.91
N VAL A 227 -1.71 -7.16 2.37
CA VAL A 227 -2.84 -7.69 1.61
C VAL A 227 -3.70 -6.54 1.12
N GLY A 228 -3.70 -6.33 -0.20
CA GLY A 228 -4.53 -5.35 -0.88
C GLY A 228 -5.95 -5.87 -1.10
N VAL A 229 -6.92 -5.26 -0.42
CA VAL A 229 -8.36 -5.49 -0.63
C VAL A 229 -8.98 -4.34 -1.42
N GLY A 230 -10.13 -4.52 -2.05
CA GLY A 230 -10.73 -3.47 -2.87
C GLY A 230 -10.14 -3.31 -4.27
N ASP A 231 -10.41 -2.15 -4.85
CA ASP A 231 -10.22 -1.83 -6.26
C ASP A 231 -8.80 -1.34 -6.61
N GLY A 232 -7.96 -1.04 -5.62
CA GLY A 232 -6.64 -0.44 -5.79
C GLY A 232 -6.70 1.06 -6.10
N PRO A 233 -5.64 1.62 -6.72
CA PRO A 233 -4.61 0.94 -7.52
C PRO A 233 -3.43 0.41 -6.67
N TRP A 234 -2.52 -0.37 -7.26
CA TRP A 234 -1.55 -1.21 -6.52
C TRP A 234 -0.06 -0.98 -6.85
N GLU A 235 0.27 0.01 -7.69
CA GLU A 235 1.64 0.23 -8.19
C GLU A 235 2.65 0.49 -7.07
N SER A 236 2.33 1.35 -6.08
CA SER A 236 3.24 1.60 -4.95
C SER A 236 3.48 0.35 -4.12
N MET A 237 2.50 -0.55 -4.00
CA MET A 237 2.66 -1.80 -3.27
C MET A 237 3.59 -2.76 -4.00
N ILE A 238 3.41 -2.88 -5.32
CA ILE A 238 4.34 -3.62 -6.19
C ILE A 238 5.75 -3.03 -6.11
N TYR A 239 5.86 -1.70 -5.97
CA TYR A 239 7.16 -1.05 -5.80
C TYR A 239 7.84 -1.43 -4.48
N PHE A 240 7.10 -1.42 -3.36
CA PHE A 240 7.63 -1.78 -2.03
C PHE A 240 8.03 -3.26 -1.93
N ASP A 241 7.28 -4.11 -2.60
CA ASP A 241 7.54 -5.54 -2.75
C ASP A 241 8.87 -5.78 -3.50
N ASN A 242 9.06 -5.16 -4.67
CA ASN A 242 10.10 -5.61 -5.60
C ASN A 242 11.38 -4.75 -5.68
N TYR A 243 11.35 -3.48 -5.22
CA TYR A 243 12.39 -2.50 -5.57
C TYR A 243 13.05 -1.76 -4.39
N LEU A 244 12.76 -2.16 -3.14
CA LEU A 244 13.41 -1.54 -1.98
C LEU A 244 14.85 -2.05 -1.78
N VAL A 245 15.83 -1.23 -2.17
CA VAL A 245 17.27 -1.61 -2.14
C VAL A 245 17.96 -1.35 -0.79
N HIS A 246 17.34 -0.56 0.10
CA HIS A 246 17.97 -0.15 1.34
C HIS A 246 17.73 -1.12 2.52
N ARG A 247 16.69 -1.97 2.47
CA ARG A 247 16.39 -3.02 3.46
C ARG A 247 17.46 -4.12 3.52
N LYS A 248 17.76 -4.68 4.70
CA LYS A 248 18.82 -5.68 4.90
C LYS A 248 18.55 -7.02 4.22
N PHE A 249 17.28 -7.42 4.18
CA PHE A 249 16.77 -8.54 3.41
C PHE A 249 15.38 -8.16 2.87
N ASP A 250 14.88 -8.92 1.90
CA ASP A 250 13.49 -8.80 1.49
C ASP A 250 12.54 -9.17 2.64
N ASN A 251 11.84 -8.20 3.22
CA ASN A 251 10.99 -8.40 4.39
C ASN A 251 9.54 -7.96 4.14
N PHE A 252 9.15 -7.72 2.89
CA PHE A 252 7.84 -7.17 2.55
C PHE A 252 7.29 -7.88 1.31
N GLN A 253 6.16 -8.58 1.49
CA GLN A 253 5.38 -9.22 0.43
C GLN A 253 4.09 -8.42 0.18
N PHE A 254 3.78 -8.13 -1.08
CA PHE A 254 2.45 -7.63 -1.47
C PHE A 254 1.55 -8.73 -2.07
N VAL A 255 0.28 -8.79 -1.66
CA VAL A 255 -0.72 -9.73 -2.19
C VAL A 255 -2.01 -9.01 -2.56
N GLU A 256 -2.40 -9.08 -3.84
CA GLU A 256 -3.64 -8.49 -4.34
C GLU A 256 -4.81 -9.49 -4.22
N TYR A 257 -5.56 -9.40 -3.11
CA TYR A 257 -6.57 -10.38 -2.72
C TYR A 257 -7.62 -10.63 -3.82
N HIS A 258 -8.26 -9.57 -4.34
CA HIS A 258 -9.32 -9.72 -5.32
C HIS A 258 -8.83 -10.25 -6.67
N LYS A 259 -7.59 -9.96 -7.08
CA LYS A 259 -7.01 -10.51 -8.32
C LYS A 259 -6.79 -12.01 -8.26
N ILE A 260 -6.56 -12.55 -7.06
CA ILE A 260 -6.42 -13.98 -6.83
C ILE A 260 -7.81 -14.61 -6.76
N THR A 261 -8.66 -14.11 -5.87
CA THR A 261 -9.96 -14.73 -5.58
C THR A 261 -10.94 -14.63 -6.75
N SER A 262 -10.84 -13.62 -7.62
CA SER A 262 -11.68 -13.50 -8.82
C SER A 262 -11.43 -14.57 -9.88
N ARG A 263 -10.31 -15.30 -9.81
CA ARG A 263 -9.93 -16.33 -10.80
C ARG A 263 -10.59 -17.68 -10.52
N PHE A 264 -11.17 -17.87 -9.34
CA PHE A 264 -11.71 -19.14 -8.88
C PHE A 264 -13.16 -18.96 -8.47
N SER A 265 -14.02 -19.92 -8.80
CA SER A 265 -15.41 -19.92 -8.33
C SER A 265 -15.56 -20.70 -7.02
N ASP A 266 -14.74 -21.73 -6.82
CA ASP A 266 -14.78 -22.59 -5.64
C ASP A 266 -14.19 -21.86 -4.41
N PRO A 267 -14.93 -21.76 -3.29
CA PRO A 267 -14.45 -21.06 -2.08
C PRO A 267 -13.16 -21.64 -1.51
N GLN A 268 -13.02 -22.96 -1.49
CA GLN A 268 -11.83 -23.61 -0.93
C GLN A 268 -10.58 -23.33 -1.79
N MET A 269 -10.73 -23.29 -3.11
CA MET A 269 -9.67 -22.87 -4.02
C MET A 269 -9.28 -21.40 -3.85
N LYS A 270 -10.24 -20.49 -3.62
CA LYS A 270 -9.95 -19.08 -3.31
C LYS A 270 -9.09 -18.96 -2.05
N GLU A 271 -9.53 -19.60 -0.97
CA GLU A 271 -8.83 -19.62 0.33
C GLU A 271 -7.41 -20.18 0.15
N THR A 272 -7.28 -21.34 -0.50
CA THR A 272 -6.00 -22.02 -0.71
C THR A 272 -5.03 -21.18 -1.55
N GLN A 273 -5.52 -20.57 -2.63
CA GLN A 273 -4.67 -19.79 -3.54
C GLN A 273 -4.28 -18.45 -2.92
N PHE A 274 -5.18 -17.82 -2.16
CA PHE A 274 -4.84 -16.62 -1.41
C PHE A 274 -3.80 -16.93 -0.32
N ALA A 275 -4.02 -17.98 0.48
CA ALA A 275 -3.08 -18.41 1.52
C ALA A 275 -1.70 -18.74 0.94
N LEU A 276 -1.64 -19.45 -0.19
CA LEU A 276 -0.40 -19.74 -0.91
C LEU A 276 0.38 -18.46 -1.28
N GLN A 277 -0.31 -17.46 -1.84
CA GLN A 277 0.31 -16.21 -2.25
C GLN A 277 0.74 -15.35 -1.04
N ALA A 278 -0.09 -15.29 0.01
CA ALA A 278 0.23 -14.59 1.27
C ALA A 278 1.51 -15.11 1.94
N LEU A 279 1.82 -16.39 1.76
CA LEU A 279 2.94 -17.05 2.43
C LEU A 279 4.12 -17.38 1.51
N MET A 280 4.10 -16.89 0.27
CA MET A 280 5.07 -17.26 -0.77
C MET A 280 6.52 -17.00 -0.35
N GLU A 281 6.78 -15.85 0.26
CA GLU A 281 8.14 -15.45 0.64
C GLU A 281 8.55 -15.87 2.06
N ILE A 282 7.59 -16.16 2.94
CA ILE A 282 7.82 -16.39 4.38
C ILE A 282 8.92 -17.45 4.64
N PRO A 283 9.00 -18.60 3.94
CA PRO A 283 10.08 -19.56 4.15
C PRO A 283 11.49 -18.99 3.89
N ASP A 284 11.65 -18.20 2.83
CA ASP A 284 12.94 -17.63 2.43
C ASP A 284 13.33 -16.44 3.31
N GLN A 285 12.35 -15.60 3.67
CA GLN A 285 12.51 -14.52 4.65
C GLN A 285 12.97 -15.08 6.00
N TYR A 286 12.30 -16.13 6.50
CA TYR A 286 12.64 -16.76 7.76
C TYR A 286 14.04 -17.41 7.75
N ARG A 287 14.42 -18.07 6.65
CA ARG A 287 15.78 -18.61 6.48
C ARG A 287 16.83 -17.51 6.52
N THR A 288 16.54 -16.36 5.90
CA THR A 288 17.42 -15.19 5.92
C THR A 288 17.56 -14.60 7.33
N ILE A 289 16.44 -14.45 8.05
CA ILE A 289 16.40 -14.00 9.45
C ILE A 289 17.26 -14.92 10.35
N LYS A 290 17.20 -16.24 10.14
CA LYS A 290 18.10 -17.19 10.83
C LYS A 290 19.55 -16.97 10.48
N ALA A 291 19.89 -16.88 9.19
CA ALA A 291 21.25 -16.66 8.73
C ALA A 291 21.86 -15.35 9.27
N MET A 292 21.02 -14.33 9.49
CA MET A 292 21.40 -13.06 10.10
C MET A 292 21.54 -13.10 11.64
N ASN A 293 21.26 -14.24 12.27
CA ASN A 293 21.28 -14.42 13.72
C ASN A 293 20.38 -13.43 14.47
N TYR A 294 19.18 -13.20 13.95
CA TYR A 294 18.16 -12.38 14.60
C TYR A 294 17.38 -13.16 15.67
N LEU A 295 17.21 -14.48 15.49
CA LEU A 295 16.51 -15.35 16.45
C LEU A 295 17.43 -15.76 17.62
N GLY A 296 16.83 -16.04 18.78
CA GLY A 296 17.54 -16.59 19.94
C GLY A 296 18.44 -15.59 20.69
N ARG A 297 18.47 -14.32 20.29
CA ARG A 297 19.07 -13.24 21.10
C ARG A 297 18.14 -12.91 22.26
N ARG A 298 18.09 -13.78 23.28
CA ARG A 298 17.44 -13.46 24.55
C ARG A 298 18.06 -12.16 25.11
N SER A 299 17.26 -11.08 25.07
CA SER A 299 17.25 -9.96 26.02
C SER A 299 18.37 -8.89 26.03
N ASN A 300 19.50 -8.98 25.32
CA ASN A 300 20.60 -8.00 25.56
C ASN A 300 20.86 -6.91 24.51
N ARG A 301 19.97 -6.67 23.55
CA ARG A 301 19.98 -5.43 22.75
C ARG A 301 18.56 -4.96 22.48
N VAL A 302 17.85 -4.48 23.52
CA VAL A 302 16.82 -3.47 23.27
C VAL A 302 17.53 -2.38 22.48
N GLN A 303 17.18 -2.19 21.21
CA GLN A 303 17.74 -1.08 20.46
C GLN A 303 17.30 0.21 21.17
N PRO A 304 18.22 1.09 21.58
CA PRO A 304 17.86 2.29 22.36
C PRO A 304 17.07 3.30 21.53
N ASP A 305 17.15 3.22 20.19
CA ASP A 305 16.53 4.14 19.24
C ASP A 305 15.34 3.49 18.52
N LEU A 306 14.35 3.05 19.31
CA LEU A 306 13.09 2.54 18.78
C LEU A 306 12.18 3.69 18.31
N PRO A 307 11.42 3.50 17.23
CA PRO A 307 10.43 4.46 16.80
C PRO A 307 9.36 4.62 17.88
N ARG A 308 9.08 5.87 18.24
CA ARG A 308 7.93 6.18 19.10
C ARG A 308 6.65 6.01 18.30
N VAL A 309 5.71 5.25 18.85
CA VAL A 309 4.37 5.09 18.30
C VAL A 309 3.38 5.36 19.42
N ASP A 310 2.46 6.29 19.19
CA ASP A 310 1.32 6.48 20.07
C ASP A 310 0.29 5.37 19.78
N VAL A 311 -0.11 4.65 20.84
CA VAL A 311 -1.11 3.58 20.76
C VAL A 311 -2.35 4.02 21.53
N PHE A 312 -3.40 4.36 20.79
CA PHE A 312 -4.68 4.77 21.35
C PHE A 312 -5.54 3.57 21.79
N PRO A 313 -6.45 3.77 22.76
CA PRO A 313 -7.46 2.76 23.08
C PRO A 313 -8.44 2.56 21.89
N PRO A 314 -9.21 1.46 21.89
CA PRO A 314 -10.21 1.22 20.86
C PRO A 314 -11.23 2.37 20.77
N PRO A 315 -11.64 2.81 19.57
CA PRO A 315 -12.72 3.77 19.36
C PRO A 315 -13.99 3.41 20.14
N GLN A 316 -14.57 4.41 20.80
CA GLN A 316 -15.77 4.26 21.63
C GLN A 316 -17.02 4.78 20.91
N PRO A 317 -18.21 4.22 21.18
CA PRO A 317 -19.46 4.75 20.64
C PRO A 317 -19.65 6.22 21.03
N ILE A 318 -20.14 7.04 20.09
CA ILE A 318 -20.34 8.49 20.24
C ILE A 318 -21.26 8.84 21.43
N GLU A 319 -22.17 7.92 21.81
CA GLU A 319 -23.10 8.12 22.94
C GLU A 319 -22.40 8.32 24.30
N ASN A 320 -21.16 7.87 24.46
CA ASN A 320 -20.43 7.91 25.74
C ASN A 320 -19.56 9.17 25.94
N VAL A 321 -19.49 10.08 24.97
CA VAL A 321 -18.62 11.28 25.05
C VAL A 321 -19.21 12.36 25.98
N HIS A 322 -20.50 12.26 26.34
CA HIS A 322 -21.16 13.24 27.20
C HIS A 322 -20.97 13.06 28.72
N HIS A 323 -20.25 12.03 29.21
CA HIS A 323 -20.11 11.78 30.67
C HIS A 323 -18.67 11.73 31.22
N SER A 324 -17.64 12.11 30.45
CA SER A 324 -16.31 12.35 31.02
C SER A 324 -15.53 13.41 30.25
N HIS A 325 -15.94 14.67 30.41
CA HIS A 325 -15.05 15.81 30.21
C HIS A 325 -14.40 16.16 31.55
N ASN A 326 -13.27 15.52 31.85
CA ASN A 326 -12.35 16.05 32.87
C ASN A 326 -10.90 15.91 32.39
N TYR A 327 -10.58 16.57 31.28
CA TYR A 327 -9.25 17.12 31.08
C TYR A 327 -9.39 18.63 31.01
N GLY A 328 -8.98 19.29 32.08
CA GLY A 328 -9.08 20.72 32.26
C GLY A 328 -8.20 21.47 31.26
N VAL A 329 -8.85 22.30 30.44
CA VAL A 329 -8.22 23.43 29.77
C VAL A 329 -9.06 24.65 30.09
N PHE A 330 -8.47 25.59 30.82
CA PHE A 330 -9.03 26.91 31.10
C PHE A 330 -9.31 27.67 29.79
N GLN A 331 -10.55 28.06 29.56
CA GLN A 331 -10.95 29.04 28.53
C GLN A 331 -11.25 30.39 29.20
N PRO A 332 -10.68 31.52 28.71
CA PRO A 332 -11.23 32.84 28.97
C PRO A 332 -12.44 33.13 28.06
N GLN A 333 -13.50 33.66 28.67
CA GLN A 333 -14.78 34.00 28.06
C GLN A 333 -14.70 35.17 27.06
N SER A 334 -15.46 35.08 25.96
CA SER A 334 -16.12 36.23 25.33
C SER A 334 -17.32 35.83 24.45
N GLN A 335 -18.51 35.96 25.05
CA GLN A 335 -19.79 36.53 24.56
C GLN A 335 -20.25 36.34 23.09
N GLN A 336 -21.28 35.50 22.95
CA GLN A 336 -22.57 35.62 22.23
C GLN A 336 -22.75 36.57 21.02
N ALA A 337 -23.30 36.01 19.92
CA ALA A 337 -24.51 36.51 19.26
C ALA A 337 -25.20 35.41 18.41
N GLN A 338 -26.54 35.39 18.45
CA GLN A 338 -27.46 34.43 17.83
C GLN A 338 -28.04 34.90 16.47
N ALA A 339 -28.80 33.97 15.85
CA ALA A 339 -29.82 34.10 14.79
C ALA A 339 -29.34 33.75 13.37
N GLY A 340 -30.06 33.00 12.53
CA GLY A 340 -31.42 32.46 12.61
C GLY A 340 -31.75 31.62 11.35
N ASN A 341 -32.84 30.87 11.45
CA ASN A 341 -33.34 29.83 10.53
C ASN A 341 -33.61 30.28 9.09
N SER A 342 -33.57 29.33 8.14
CA SER A 342 -34.53 29.23 7.03
C SER A 342 -34.60 27.83 6.41
N THR A 343 -35.84 27.41 6.16
CA THR A 343 -36.32 26.14 5.61
C THR A 343 -36.75 26.36 4.17
N THR A 344 -36.43 25.51 3.18
CA THR A 344 -37.40 24.97 2.18
C THR A 344 -36.77 24.02 1.12
N THR A 345 -37.42 22.86 0.98
CA THR A 345 -37.95 22.23 -0.26
C THR A 345 -37.04 21.58 -1.32
N THR A 346 -37.08 20.24 -1.33
CA THR A 346 -37.45 19.32 -2.42
C THR A 346 -37.36 19.78 -3.89
N MET A 347 -36.55 19.10 -4.70
CA MET A 347 -36.83 18.83 -6.12
C MET A 347 -36.28 17.45 -6.51
N GLN A 348 -37.12 16.67 -7.17
CA GLN A 348 -36.90 15.31 -7.66
C GLN A 348 -37.14 15.33 -9.18
N CYS A 349 -36.19 14.81 -9.98
CA CYS A 349 -36.34 14.27 -11.36
C CYS A 349 -34.90 13.96 -11.84
N GLY A 350 -34.53 12.92 -12.59
CA GLY A 350 -35.23 11.90 -13.34
C GLY A 350 -34.16 11.04 -14.04
N GLN A 351 -34.52 9.81 -14.37
CA GLN A 351 -33.70 8.79 -15.03
C GLN A 351 -33.34 9.18 -16.48
N THR A 352 -32.13 8.85 -16.94
CA THR A 352 -31.86 8.39 -18.33
C THR A 352 -30.49 7.71 -18.46
N THR A 353 -30.53 6.40 -18.67
CA THR A 353 -29.76 5.54 -19.60
C THR A 353 -28.39 5.97 -20.15
N SER A 354 -27.42 5.07 -19.95
CA SER A 354 -26.10 4.92 -20.59
C SER A 354 -26.15 4.72 -22.12
N PRO A 355 -25.01 4.94 -22.82
CA PRO A 355 -24.68 4.22 -24.04
C PRO A 355 -23.42 3.36 -23.91
N SER A 356 -23.51 2.18 -24.51
CA SER A 356 -22.60 1.04 -24.50
C SER A 356 -21.30 1.22 -25.29
N ALA A 357 -20.29 0.46 -24.89
CA ALA A 357 -19.03 0.24 -25.61
C ALA A 357 -19.20 -0.69 -26.84
N PRO A 358 -18.34 -0.58 -27.87
CA PRO A 358 -18.37 -1.47 -29.03
C PRO A 358 -17.64 -2.80 -28.80
N LEU A 359 -18.16 -3.83 -29.47
CA LEU A 359 -17.67 -5.21 -29.58
C LEU A 359 -16.49 -5.33 -30.57
N PHE A 360 -15.46 -6.08 -30.17
CA PHE A 360 -14.53 -6.84 -31.03
C PHE A 360 -14.23 -8.13 -30.24
N GLY A 361 -14.35 -9.36 -30.77
CA GLY A 361 -13.86 -9.85 -32.05
C GLY A 361 -12.71 -10.82 -31.73
N SER A 362 -13.03 -12.11 -31.62
CA SER A 362 -12.11 -13.21 -31.30
C SER A 362 -11.08 -13.44 -32.39
N ASP A 363 -9.80 -13.57 -32.02
CA ASP A 363 -8.89 -14.51 -32.69
C ASP A 363 -7.70 -14.90 -31.80
N GLU A 364 -7.35 -16.17 -31.91
CA GLU A 364 -6.39 -16.93 -31.11
C GLU A 364 -5.01 -16.97 -31.80
N SER A 365 -3.96 -17.17 -30.99
CA SER A 365 -2.57 -17.48 -31.37
C SER A 365 -1.68 -16.34 -31.92
N THR A 366 -0.78 -15.81 -31.06
CA THR A 366 0.70 -15.92 -31.19
C THR A 366 1.35 -15.27 -29.96
N ARG A 367 2.19 -16.00 -29.21
CA ARG A 367 2.89 -15.52 -28.00
C ARG A 367 4.10 -14.65 -28.41
N PRO A 368 4.21 -13.36 -28.02
CA PRO A 368 5.34 -12.54 -28.44
C PRO A 368 6.60 -12.82 -27.60
N THR A 369 7.75 -12.88 -28.26
CA THR A 369 9.08 -13.01 -27.65
C THR A 369 9.52 -11.72 -26.94
N LEU A 370 10.45 -11.84 -25.98
CA LEU A 370 10.94 -10.77 -25.09
C LEU A 370 11.39 -9.49 -25.81
N GLN A 371 11.93 -9.57 -27.02
CA GLN A 371 12.35 -8.42 -27.82
C GLN A 371 11.18 -7.60 -28.38
N HIS A 372 10.00 -8.20 -28.56
CA HIS A 372 8.81 -7.51 -29.04
C HIS A 372 8.08 -6.76 -27.91
N ARG A 373 8.24 -7.19 -26.66
CA ARG A 373 7.64 -6.52 -25.49
C ARG A 373 8.33 -5.21 -25.13
N THR A 374 9.65 -5.12 -25.35
CA THR A 374 10.42 -3.89 -25.19
C THR A 374 10.00 -2.83 -26.22
N SER A 375 9.73 -3.21 -27.47
CA SER A 375 9.32 -2.25 -28.50
C SER A 375 7.93 -1.65 -28.23
N VAL A 376 6.99 -2.44 -27.69
CA VAL A 376 5.63 -1.96 -27.34
C VAL A 376 5.67 -1.01 -26.16
N ALA A 377 6.51 -1.28 -25.15
CA ALA A 377 6.67 -0.39 -24.00
C ALA A 377 7.35 0.94 -24.39
N GLU A 378 8.33 0.89 -25.31
CA GLU A 378 8.99 2.09 -25.86
C GLU A 378 8.02 2.93 -26.72
N GLU A 379 7.19 2.28 -27.52
CA GLU A 379 6.17 2.96 -28.34
C GLU A 379 5.08 3.61 -27.47
N GLU A 380 4.67 2.94 -26.40
CA GLU A 380 3.70 3.49 -25.44
C GLU A 380 4.30 4.65 -24.63
N LEU A 381 5.58 4.55 -24.23
CA LEU A 381 6.29 5.66 -23.59
C LEU A 381 6.39 6.88 -24.52
N ALA A 382 6.66 6.65 -25.81
CA ALA A 382 6.68 7.72 -26.81
C ALA A 382 5.30 8.37 -26.97
N ARG A 383 4.21 7.59 -27.04
CA ARG A 383 2.84 8.11 -27.08
C ARG A 383 2.47 8.92 -25.84
N LEU A 384 2.87 8.45 -24.65
CA LEU A 384 2.64 9.16 -23.41
C LEU A 384 3.45 10.47 -23.35
N GLN A 385 4.69 10.48 -23.82
CA GLN A 385 5.51 11.68 -23.92
C GLN A 385 4.92 12.70 -24.90
N ASP A 386 4.45 12.26 -26.07
CA ASP A 386 3.79 13.12 -27.06
C ASP A 386 2.47 13.71 -26.52
N SER A 387 1.75 12.97 -25.67
CA SER A 387 0.53 13.46 -25.02
C SER A 387 0.76 14.67 -24.10
N LEU A 388 2.00 14.87 -23.62
CA LEU A 388 2.39 16.01 -22.78
C LEU A 388 2.77 17.24 -23.61
N LEU A 389 2.97 17.11 -24.92
CA LEU A 389 3.35 18.20 -25.80
C LEU A 389 2.15 19.05 -26.17
N CYS A 390 2.35 20.36 -26.28
CA CYS A 390 1.32 21.32 -26.62
C CYS A 390 0.81 21.06 -28.03
N SER A 391 -0.49 20.78 -28.16
CA SER A 391 -1.18 20.46 -29.42
C SER A 391 -1.19 21.57 -30.48
N ILE A 392 -0.53 22.71 -30.23
CA ILE A 392 -0.39 23.82 -31.18
C ILE A 392 1.00 23.84 -31.80
N CYS A 393 2.03 23.61 -30.99
CA CYS A 393 3.41 23.68 -31.46
C CYS A 393 4.12 22.34 -31.51
N GLU A 394 3.56 21.31 -30.87
CA GLU A 394 4.08 19.95 -30.79
C GLU A 394 5.52 19.82 -30.26
N GLU A 395 6.10 20.92 -29.77
CA GLU A 395 7.49 20.99 -29.32
C GLU A 395 7.61 21.20 -27.80
N ARG A 396 6.70 21.98 -27.21
CA ARG A 396 6.78 22.43 -25.82
C ARG A 396 5.75 21.73 -24.96
N MET A 397 6.12 21.35 -23.75
CA MET A 397 5.21 20.74 -22.79
C MET A 397 4.04 21.67 -22.44
N LYS A 398 2.87 21.06 -22.22
CA LYS A 398 1.68 21.71 -21.67
C LYS A 398 1.99 22.16 -20.24
N ASN A 399 1.90 23.46 -19.99
CA ASN A 399 2.18 24.04 -18.67
C ASN A 399 1.29 25.25 -18.35
N THR A 400 0.23 25.46 -19.14
CA THR A 400 -0.78 26.50 -18.90
C THR A 400 -2.17 25.90 -19.09
N VAL A 401 -2.99 26.01 -18.05
CA VAL A 401 -4.38 25.52 -18.01
C VAL A 401 -5.34 26.68 -18.15
N PHE A 402 -6.37 26.51 -18.97
CA PHE A 402 -7.49 27.45 -19.09
C PHE A 402 -8.60 27.11 -18.11
N GLN A 403 -9.52 28.05 -17.85
CA GLN A 403 -10.65 27.80 -16.93
C GLN A 403 -11.57 26.65 -17.36
N CYS A 404 -11.51 26.22 -18.63
CA CYS A 404 -12.25 25.08 -19.15
C CYS A 404 -11.55 23.73 -18.94
N GLY A 405 -10.40 23.70 -18.25
CA GLY A 405 -9.61 22.49 -17.97
C GLY A 405 -8.68 22.04 -19.10
N HIS A 406 -8.69 22.71 -20.25
CA HIS A 406 -7.81 22.39 -21.39
C HIS A 406 -6.45 23.08 -21.28
N GLU A 407 -5.42 22.46 -21.86
CA GLU A 407 -4.03 22.85 -21.62
C GLU A 407 -3.25 23.13 -22.91
N THR A 408 -2.31 24.07 -22.83
CA THR A 408 -1.33 24.40 -23.87
C THR A 408 0.02 24.77 -23.24
N CYS A 409 1.07 24.97 -24.04
CA CYS A 409 2.30 25.58 -23.53
C CYS A 409 2.12 27.08 -23.33
N GLN A 410 2.89 27.66 -22.41
CA GLN A 410 2.82 29.07 -22.04
C GLN A 410 2.95 29.99 -23.27
N LYS A 411 3.95 29.76 -24.13
CA LYS A 411 4.15 30.57 -25.34
C LYS A 411 2.93 30.55 -26.27
N CYS A 412 2.30 29.40 -26.48
CA CYS A 412 1.12 29.32 -27.33
C CYS A 412 -0.10 29.96 -26.66
N SER A 413 -0.22 29.83 -25.34
CA SER A 413 -1.35 30.37 -24.56
C SER A 413 -1.50 31.90 -24.64
N GLU A 414 -0.38 32.62 -24.86
CA GLU A 414 -0.33 34.09 -24.93
C GLU A 414 -1.03 34.63 -26.17
N PHE A 415 -1.12 33.83 -27.26
CA PHE A 415 -1.72 34.25 -28.53
C PHE A 415 -3.16 33.77 -28.73
N LEU A 416 -3.75 33.08 -27.75
CA LEU A 416 -5.08 32.50 -27.86
C LEU A 416 -6.12 33.36 -27.15
N SER A 417 -7.19 33.75 -27.85
CA SER A 417 -8.37 34.37 -27.26
C SER A 417 -9.45 33.34 -26.89
N HIS A 418 -9.45 32.18 -27.54
CA HIS A 418 -10.38 31.07 -27.32
C HIS A 418 -9.61 29.74 -27.21
N CYS A 419 -10.13 28.83 -26.39
CA CYS A 419 -9.55 27.50 -26.23
C CYS A 419 -9.61 26.72 -27.56
N PRO A 420 -8.51 26.13 -28.04
CA PRO A 420 -8.49 25.40 -29.31
C PRO A 420 -9.33 24.11 -29.29
N LEU A 421 -9.56 23.53 -28.11
CA LEU A 421 -10.31 22.28 -27.95
C LEU A 421 -11.82 22.50 -27.83
N CYS A 422 -12.29 23.33 -26.88
CA CYS A 422 -13.73 23.56 -26.66
C CYS A 422 -14.26 24.90 -27.19
N ARG A 423 -13.41 25.75 -27.79
CA ARG A 423 -13.76 27.08 -28.33
C ARG A 423 -14.31 28.08 -27.31
N GLN A 424 -14.25 27.79 -26.02
CA GLN A 424 -14.63 28.72 -24.96
C GLN A 424 -13.64 29.89 -24.90
N GLN A 425 -14.14 31.12 -24.72
CA GLN A 425 -13.30 32.32 -24.56
C GLN A 425 -12.39 32.18 -23.34
N ILE A 426 -11.08 32.45 -23.46
CA ILE A 426 -10.12 32.27 -22.37
C ILE A 426 -10.13 33.51 -21.46
N GLN A 427 -10.53 33.33 -20.20
CA GLN A 427 -10.56 34.40 -19.19
C GLN A 427 -9.43 34.23 -18.16
N VAL A 428 -9.05 32.99 -17.85
CA VAL A 428 -8.03 32.67 -16.84
C VAL A 428 -6.99 31.76 -17.47
N ARG A 429 -5.71 32.09 -17.24
CA ARG A 429 -4.55 31.26 -17.60
C ARG A 429 -3.78 30.97 -16.32
N ILE A 430 -3.75 29.70 -15.93
CA ILE A 430 -3.04 29.26 -14.73
C ILE A 430 -1.75 28.59 -15.20
N LYS A 431 -0.61 29.18 -14.85
CA LYS A 431 0.70 28.59 -15.12
C LYS A 431 0.95 27.48 -14.10
N ARG A 432 1.17 26.26 -14.57
CA ARG A 432 1.66 25.15 -13.74
C ARG A 432 3.16 25.34 -13.60
N PHE A 433 3.62 25.58 -12.38
CA PHE A 433 5.04 25.51 -12.06
C PHE A 433 5.36 24.04 -11.79
N GLY A 434 6.14 23.44 -12.68
CA GLY A 434 6.76 22.14 -12.49
C GLY A 434 8.19 22.30 -11.99
#